data_AF-A0A662EHJ1-F1
#
_entry.id   AF-A0A662EHJ1-F1
#
_cell.length_a   1.000
_cell.length_b   1.000
_cell.length_c   1.000
_cell.angle_alpha   90.00
_cell.angle_beta   90.00
_cell.angle_gamma   90.00
#
_symmetry.space_group_name_H-M   'P 1'
#
loop_
_entity.id
_entity.type
_entity.pdbx_description
1 polymer ?
#
loop_
_entity_poly.entity_id
_entity_poly.type
_entity_poly.pdbx_seq_one_letter_code
_entity_poly.pdbx_strand_id
1 'polypeptide(L)'
;MRLAAELQGRGVAVGGVVSPRVVVNGVTIGYQVQDLLTEELAPLCSLTPPGIRFRRFFFSPQGIALGNRALARAAERAQVAMVDELGPLELTVGGFAPGLSRVRAAGIPMIITLRPELLEEVQDWLGLPEDVPTLLLA
;
A
#
# COMPACT_ATOMS: atom_id res chain seq x y z
N MET A 1 0.34 -3.11 11.73
CA MET A 1 0.65 -4.26 10.86
C MET A 1 1.18 -5.45 11.67
N ARG A 2 0.32 -6.08 12.48
CA ARG A 2 0.70 -7.25 13.30
C ARG A 2 0.97 -8.49 12.45
N LEU A 3 0.20 -8.68 11.39
CA LEU A 3 0.35 -9.83 10.47
C LEU A 3 1.71 -9.85 9.77
N ALA A 4 2.21 -8.69 9.31
CA ALA A 4 3.54 -8.58 8.72
C ALA A 4 4.62 -9.11 9.67
N ALA A 5 4.60 -8.63 10.92
CA ALA A 5 5.55 -9.04 11.95
C ALA A 5 5.41 -10.53 12.32
N GLU A 6 4.18 -11.07 12.37
CA GLU A 6 3.96 -12.50 12.63
C GLU A 6 4.48 -13.40 11.51
N LEU A 7 4.31 -13.01 10.25
CA LEU A 7 4.87 -13.72 9.08
C LEU A 7 6.39 -13.64 9.06
N GLN A 8 6.95 -12.44 9.28
CA GLN A 8 8.40 -12.23 9.37
C GLN A 8 9.03 -13.05 10.51
N GLY A 9 8.38 -13.10 11.69
CA GLY A 9 8.81 -13.92 12.82
C GLY A 9 8.79 -15.43 12.55
N ARG A 10 8.08 -15.88 11.50
CA ARG A 10 8.08 -17.25 10.99
C ARG A 10 9.08 -17.47 9.86
N GLY A 11 9.93 -16.48 9.55
CA GLY A 11 10.93 -16.54 8.48
C GLY A 11 10.37 -16.28 7.09
N VAL A 12 9.14 -15.79 6.95
CA VAL A 12 8.57 -15.42 5.65
C VAL A 12 9.10 -14.05 5.23
N ALA A 13 9.66 -13.96 4.03
CA ALA A 13 10.07 -12.68 3.46
C ALA A 13 8.83 -11.86 3.07
N VAL A 14 8.46 -10.88 3.89
CA VAL A 14 7.33 -9.98 3.64
C VAL A 14 7.85 -8.66 3.10
N GLY A 15 7.35 -8.23 1.94
CA GLY A 15 7.66 -6.94 1.35
C GLY A 15 6.42 -6.12 1.03
N GLY A 16 6.63 -4.96 0.43
CA GLY A 16 5.57 -4.05 0.01
C GLY A 16 5.50 -2.83 0.92
N VAL A 17 4.30 -2.27 1.06
CA VAL A 17 4.09 -0.98 1.71
C VAL A 17 3.09 -1.07 2.84
N VAL A 18 3.38 -0.33 3.91
CA VAL A 18 2.42 -0.07 4.99
C VAL A 18 2.21 1.43 5.15
N SER A 19 1.03 1.81 5.65
CA SER A 19 0.59 3.21 5.64
C SER A 19 0.35 3.76 7.06
N PRO A 20 1.40 3.96 7.89
CA PRO A 20 1.23 4.47 9.25
C PRO A 20 0.48 5.80 9.28
N ARG A 21 -0.50 5.91 10.17
CA ARG A 21 -1.26 7.15 10.39
C ARG A 21 -0.40 8.19 11.08
N VAL A 22 -0.43 9.43 10.58
CA VAL A 22 0.08 10.61 11.29
C VAL A 22 -1.08 11.24 12.04
N VAL A 23 -1.02 11.24 13.37
CA VAL A 23 -2.10 11.71 14.24
C VAL A 23 -1.61 12.88 15.09
N VAL A 24 -2.38 13.97 15.13
CA VAL A 24 -2.15 15.13 16.00
C VAL A 24 -3.45 15.43 16.74
N ASN A 25 -3.39 15.53 18.07
CA ASN A 25 -4.54 15.77 18.94
C ASN A 25 -5.73 14.80 18.68
N GLY A 26 -5.42 13.51 18.43
CA GLY A 26 -6.43 12.48 18.13
C GLY A 26 -7.00 12.51 16.71
N VAL A 27 -6.59 13.47 15.86
CA VAL A 27 -7.05 13.61 14.48
C VAL A 27 -6.00 13.09 13.51
N THR A 28 -6.38 12.25 12.56
CA THR A 28 -5.49 11.85 11.45
C THR A 28 -5.24 13.06 10.54
N ILE A 29 -4.01 13.53 10.50
CA ILE A 29 -3.59 14.65 9.65
C ILE A 29 -2.89 14.20 8.37
N GLY A 30 -2.64 12.90 8.22
CA GLY A 30 -1.94 12.34 7.07
C GLY A 30 -1.54 10.90 7.28
N TYR A 31 -0.77 10.39 6.33
CA TYR A 31 -0.23 9.04 6.34
C TYR A 31 1.24 9.07 5.89
N GLN A 32 2.01 8.12 6.39
CA GLN A 32 3.34 7.80 5.88
C GLN A 32 3.24 6.58 4.95
N VAL A 33 4.32 6.31 4.22
CA VAL A 33 4.54 5.07 3.51
C VAL A 33 5.85 4.48 4.00
N GLN A 34 5.82 3.21 4.38
CA GLN A 34 6.99 2.47 4.86
C GLN A 34 7.23 1.26 3.98
N ASP A 35 8.48 1.05 3.58
CA ASP A 35 8.93 -0.19 2.94
C ASP A 35 9.12 -1.29 4.00
N LEU A 36 8.46 -2.44 3.83
CA LEU A 36 8.55 -3.57 4.76
C LEU A 36 9.89 -4.33 4.73
N LEU A 37 10.68 -4.20 3.66
CA LEU A 37 11.98 -4.86 3.53
C LEU A 37 13.13 -3.98 4.03
N THR A 38 13.04 -2.66 3.84
CA THR A 38 14.13 -1.73 4.19
C THR A 38 13.82 -0.86 5.41
N GLU A 39 12.58 -0.85 5.87
CA GLU A 39 12.05 0.05 6.90
C GLU A 39 12.12 1.54 6.54
N GLU A 40 12.49 1.88 5.30
CA GLU A 40 12.54 3.26 4.79
C GLU A 40 11.13 3.87 4.87
N LEU A 41 11.04 5.07 5.45
CA LEU A 41 9.80 5.75 5.77
C LEU A 41 9.78 7.14 5.15
N ALA A 42 8.66 7.53 4.53
CA ALA A 42 8.45 8.88 4.02
C ALA A 42 7.00 9.35 4.24
N PRO A 43 6.74 10.68 4.29
CA PRO A 43 5.38 11.19 4.22
C PRO A 43 4.71 10.76 2.91
N LEU A 44 3.52 10.17 2.98
CA LEU A 44 2.71 9.82 1.81
C LEU A 44 1.71 10.92 1.49
N CYS A 45 0.95 11.39 2.48
CA CYS A 45 0.02 12.49 2.29
C CYS A 45 -0.27 13.29 3.56
N SER A 46 -0.68 14.54 3.41
CA SER A 46 -1.03 15.47 4.49
C SER A 46 -2.30 16.27 4.18
N LEU A 47 -2.94 16.84 5.19
CA LEU A 47 -4.08 17.76 5.00
C LEU A 47 -3.67 19.11 4.42
N THR A 48 -2.40 19.47 4.51
CA THR A 48 -1.84 20.74 4.03
C THR A 48 -0.89 20.53 2.85
N PRO A 49 -0.74 21.52 1.95
CA PRO A 49 0.29 21.53 0.91
C PRO A 49 1.73 21.43 1.48
N PRO A 50 2.75 21.15 0.64
CA PRO A 50 2.69 20.92 -0.82
C PRO A 50 2.29 19.48 -1.20
N GLY A 51 1.98 19.25 -2.48
CA GLY A 51 1.74 17.91 -3.03
C GLY A 51 0.65 17.87 -4.10
N ILE A 52 0.38 16.66 -4.60
CA ILE A 52 -0.70 16.39 -5.53
C ILE A 52 -2.01 16.40 -4.75
N ARG A 53 -2.86 17.40 -4.99
CA ARG A 53 -4.18 17.51 -4.36
C ARG A 53 -5.06 16.34 -4.83
N PHE A 54 -5.50 15.50 -3.89
CA PHE A 54 -6.50 14.47 -4.16
C PHE A 54 -7.48 14.36 -2.99
N ARG A 55 -8.77 14.63 -3.28
CA ARG A 55 -9.81 14.79 -2.26
C ARG A 55 -9.35 15.77 -1.18
N ARG A 56 -9.34 15.37 0.09
CA ARG A 56 -8.91 16.22 1.22
C ARG A 56 -7.41 16.29 1.43
N PHE A 57 -6.62 15.39 0.83
CA PHE A 57 -5.19 15.27 1.08
C PHE A 57 -4.34 15.89 -0.04
N PHE A 58 -3.07 16.13 0.29
CA PHE A 58 -1.98 16.47 -0.62
C PHE A 58 -0.96 15.34 -0.55
N PHE A 59 -0.76 14.65 -1.68
CA PHE A 59 0.13 13.51 -1.76
C PHE A 59 1.55 13.91 -2.15
N SER A 60 2.52 13.33 -1.46
CA SER A 60 3.94 13.55 -1.65
C SER A 60 4.45 12.76 -2.86
N PRO A 61 5.02 13.41 -3.89
CA PRO A 61 5.68 12.70 -4.98
C PRO A 61 6.84 11.82 -4.49
N GLN A 62 7.54 12.23 -3.42
CA GLN A 62 8.61 11.43 -2.82
C GLN A 62 8.06 10.18 -2.13
N GLY A 63 6.93 10.31 -1.42
CA GLY A 63 6.23 9.18 -0.81
C GLY A 63 5.74 8.19 -1.86
N ILE A 64 5.09 8.69 -2.92
CA ILE A 64 4.66 7.87 -4.06
C ILE A 64 5.85 7.12 -4.68
N ALA A 65 6.97 7.81 -4.89
CA ALA A 65 8.18 7.20 -5.43
C ALA A 65 8.77 6.14 -4.49
N LEU A 66 8.77 6.37 -3.18
CA LEU A 66 9.19 5.38 -2.19
C LEU A 66 8.29 4.13 -2.26
N GLY A 67 6.97 4.29 -2.25
CA GLY A 67 6.06 3.15 -2.30
C GLY A 67 6.22 2.32 -3.57
N ASN A 68 6.40 2.96 -4.73
CA ASN A 68 6.71 2.25 -5.97
C ASN A 68 8.03 1.46 -5.91
N ARG A 69 9.09 2.03 -5.30
CA ARG A 69 10.34 1.30 -5.09
C ARG A 69 10.16 0.12 -4.14
N ALA A 70 9.40 0.29 -3.06
CA ALA A 70 9.11 -0.76 -2.10
C ALA A 70 8.36 -1.94 -2.75
N LEU A 71 7.33 -1.64 -3.56
CA LEU A 71 6.60 -2.65 -4.33
C LEU A 71 7.48 -3.35 -5.37
N ALA A 72 8.37 -2.61 -6.04
CA ALA A 72 9.34 -3.21 -6.96
C ALA A 72 10.32 -4.15 -6.23
N ARG A 73 10.85 -3.75 -5.06
CA ARG A 73 11.69 -4.63 -4.22
C ARG A 73 10.93 -5.86 -3.74
N ALA A 74 9.65 -5.70 -3.37
CA ALA A 74 8.80 -6.81 -2.97
C ALA A 74 8.65 -7.84 -4.10
N ALA A 75 8.38 -7.38 -5.32
CA ALA A 75 8.28 -8.23 -6.50
C ALA A 75 9.56 -9.05 -6.76
N GLU A 76 10.73 -8.53 -6.39
CA GLU A 76 12.03 -9.18 -6.60
C GLU A 76 12.45 -10.11 -5.43
N ARG A 77 12.06 -9.79 -4.20
CA ARG A 77 12.69 -10.35 -2.98
C ARG A 77 11.72 -10.95 -1.97
N ALA A 78 10.44 -10.64 -2.06
CA ALA A 78 9.45 -11.08 -1.08
C ALA A 78 8.75 -12.38 -1.53
N GLN A 79 8.32 -13.16 -0.54
CA GLN A 79 7.42 -14.29 -0.72
C GLN A 79 5.95 -13.87 -0.66
N VAL A 80 5.65 -12.77 0.05
CA VAL A 80 4.32 -12.17 0.14
C VAL A 80 4.47 -10.65 0.09
N ALA A 81 3.66 -10.00 -0.73
CA ALA A 81 3.57 -8.54 -0.77
C ALA A 81 2.37 -8.05 0.04
N MET A 82 2.57 -7.00 0.82
CA MET A 82 1.49 -6.29 1.50
C MET A 82 1.30 -4.90 0.93
N VAL A 83 0.04 -4.49 0.79
CA VAL A 83 -0.33 -3.15 0.32
C VAL A 83 -1.42 -2.61 1.24
N ASP A 84 -1.02 -1.72 2.13
CA ASP A 84 -1.93 -1.15 3.13
C ASP A 84 -2.64 0.12 2.62
N GLU A 85 -3.93 0.21 2.88
CA GLU A 85 -4.81 1.36 2.57
C GLU A 85 -4.84 1.70 1.08
N LEU A 86 -5.00 0.68 0.22
CA LEU A 86 -5.09 0.86 -1.23
C LEU A 86 -6.35 1.67 -1.58
N GLY A 87 -6.13 2.88 -2.12
CA GLY A 87 -7.17 3.81 -2.49
C GLY A 87 -7.19 4.15 -3.99
N PRO A 88 -8.13 5.01 -4.43
CA PRO A 88 -8.28 5.33 -5.85
C PRO A 88 -7.07 6.04 -6.46
N LEU A 89 -6.32 6.85 -5.67
CA LEU A 89 -5.12 7.50 -6.19
C LEU A 89 -4.03 6.47 -6.46
N GLU A 90 -3.85 5.52 -5.54
CA GLU A 90 -2.83 4.48 -5.59
C GLU A 90 -3.01 3.56 -6.80
N LEU A 91 -4.24 3.37 -7.29
CA LEU A 91 -4.55 2.63 -8.52
C LEU A 91 -4.20 3.40 -9.82
N THR A 92 -3.91 4.70 -9.74
CA THR A 92 -3.52 5.48 -10.92
C THR A 92 -2.03 5.35 -11.23
N VAL A 93 -1.66 5.65 -12.48
CA VAL A 93 -0.24 5.74 -12.91
C VAL A 93 0.54 6.77 -12.08
N GLY A 94 -0.13 7.81 -11.57
CA GLY A 94 0.45 8.80 -10.67
C GLY A 94 0.54 8.35 -9.21
N GLY A 95 0.03 7.16 -8.87
CA GLY A 95 0.09 6.52 -7.57
C GLY A 95 1.02 5.30 -7.56
N PHE A 96 0.53 4.16 -7.07
CA PHE A 96 1.28 2.92 -6.91
C PHE A 96 1.08 1.92 -8.06
N ALA A 97 0.26 2.21 -9.07
CA ALA A 97 0.01 1.33 -10.22
C ALA A 97 1.30 0.76 -10.86
N PRO A 98 2.39 1.53 -11.06
CA PRO A 98 3.63 0.96 -11.61
C PRO A 98 4.24 -0.14 -10.73
N GLY A 99 4.29 0.08 -9.41
CA GLY A 99 4.79 -0.89 -8.44
C GLY A 99 3.86 -2.09 -8.29
N LEU A 100 2.55 -1.87 -8.20
CA LEU A 100 1.52 -2.92 -8.14
C LEU A 100 1.59 -3.83 -9.36
N SER A 101 1.80 -3.27 -10.56
CA SER A 101 1.96 -4.05 -11.78
C SER A 101 3.16 -5.00 -11.72
N ARG A 102 4.26 -4.59 -11.06
CA ARG A 102 5.44 -5.45 -10.87
C ARG A 102 5.15 -6.60 -9.93
N VAL A 103 4.49 -6.32 -8.81
CA VAL A 103 4.10 -7.37 -7.85
C VAL A 103 3.15 -8.38 -8.51
N ARG A 104 2.15 -7.89 -9.26
CA ARG A 104 1.25 -8.74 -10.05
C ARG A 104 2.02 -9.60 -11.05
N ALA A 105 2.95 -9.02 -11.81
CA ALA A 105 3.76 -9.75 -12.78
C ALA A 105 4.69 -10.79 -12.14
N ALA A 106 5.16 -10.56 -10.91
CA ALA A 106 5.95 -11.53 -10.16
C ALA A 106 5.13 -12.75 -9.69
N GLY A 107 3.79 -12.66 -9.69
CA GLY A 107 2.91 -13.76 -9.32
C GLY A 107 2.99 -14.17 -7.85
N ILE A 108 3.53 -13.31 -6.98
CA ILE A 108 3.59 -13.56 -5.55
C ILE A 108 2.24 -13.22 -4.88
N PRO A 109 1.85 -13.95 -3.81
CA PRO A 109 0.66 -13.61 -3.04
C PRO A 109 0.66 -12.16 -2.55
N MET A 110 -0.50 -11.51 -2.65
CA MET A 110 -0.72 -10.15 -2.16
C MET A 110 -1.73 -10.15 -1.02
N ILE A 111 -1.45 -9.37 0.02
CA ILE A 111 -2.40 -9.03 1.09
C ILE A 111 -2.67 -7.54 0.99
N ILE A 112 -3.91 -7.18 0.69
CA ILE A 112 -4.31 -5.80 0.42
C ILE A 112 -5.37 -5.39 1.43
N THR A 113 -5.22 -4.21 2.03
CA THR A 113 -6.30 -3.58 2.81
C THR A 113 -6.86 -2.42 2.00
N LEU A 114 -8.19 -2.32 1.97
CA LEU A 114 -8.94 -1.31 1.22
C LEU A 114 -10.27 -1.05 1.92
N ARG A 115 -10.92 0.05 1.55
CA ARG A 115 -12.30 0.31 1.99
C ARG A 115 -13.27 -0.59 1.21
N PRO A 116 -14.29 -1.20 1.83
CA PRO A 116 -15.16 -2.16 1.16
C PRO A 116 -15.76 -1.67 -0.17
N GLU A 117 -16.05 -0.38 -0.28
CA GLU A 117 -16.56 0.25 -1.52
C GLU A 117 -15.58 0.24 -2.70
N LEU A 118 -14.30 -0.09 -2.49
CA LEU A 118 -13.27 -0.19 -3.53
C LEU A 118 -12.99 -1.63 -3.96
N LEU A 119 -13.67 -2.63 -3.38
CA LEU A 119 -13.38 -4.04 -3.63
C LEU A 119 -13.50 -4.39 -5.11
N GLU A 120 -14.62 -4.03 -5.75
CA GLU A 120 -14.89 -4.31 -7.17
C GLU A 120 -13.86 -3.63 -8.08
N GLU A 121 -13.57 -2.35 -7.86
CA GLU A 121 -12.57 -1.59 -8.63
C GLU A 121 -11.16 -2.22 -8.53
N VAL A 122 -10.76 -2.67 -7.33
CA VAL A 122 -9.46 -3.31 -7.11
C VAL A 122 -9.41 -4.70 -7.72
N GLN A 123 -10.49 -5.49 -7.62
CA GLN A 123 -10.60 -6.81 -8.25
C GLN A 123 -10.45 -6.70 -9.77
N ASP A 124 -11.18 -5.77 -10.40
CA ASP A 124 -11.10 -5.50 -11.83
C ASP A 124 -9.70 -5.06 -12.25
N TRP A 125 -9.10 -4.12 -11.52
CA TRP A 125 -7.78 -3.59 -11.84
C TRP A 125 -6.69 -4.67 -11.75
N LEU A 126 -6.76 -5.52 -10.73
CA LEU A 126 -5.80 -6.60 -10.51
C LEU A 126 -6.09 -7.84 -11.36
N GLY A 127 -7.29 -7.96 -11.94
CA GLY A 127 -7.75 -9.16 -12.62
C GLY A 127 -7.91 -10.35 -11.67
N LEU A 128 -8.40 -10.08 -10.45
CA LEU A 128 -8.63 -11.11 -9.43
C LEU A 128 -9.96 -11.84 -9.70
N PRO A 129 -10.06 -13.13 -9.37
CA PRO A 129 -11.32 -13.86 -9.49
C PRO A 129 -12.33 -13.39 -8.43
N GLU A 130 -13.62 -13.59 -8.70
CA GLU A 130 -14.72 -13.20 -7.80
C GLU A 130 -14.65 -13.90 -6.42
N ASP A 131 -14.02 -15.08 -6.35
CA ASP A 131 -13.89 -15.89 -5.13
C ASP A 131 -12.63 -15.57 -4.30
N VAL A 132 -11.96 -14.45 -4.59
CA VAL A 132 -10.78 -14.02 -3.82
C VAL A 132 -11.11 -13.93 -2.32
N PRO A 133 -10.33 -14.57 -1.43
CA PRO A 133 -10.58 -14.54 0.00
C PRO A 133 -10.63 -13.11 0.54
N THR A 134 -11.79 -12.71 1.07
CA THR A 134 -12.03 -11.36 1.59
C THR A 134 -12.42 -11.44 3.06
N LEU A 135 -11.82 -10.60 3.89
CA LEU A 135 -12.13 -10.47 5.31
C LEU A 135 -12.66 -9.07 5.59
N LEU A 136 -13.91 -8.98 6.06
CA LEU A 136 -14.48 -7.73 6.56
C LEU A 136 -14.11 -7.57 8.03
N LEU A 137 -13.36 -6.52 8.35
CA LEU A 137 -13.00 -6.16 9.71
C LEU A 137 -14.07 -5.21 10.26
N ALA A 138 -14.68 -5.58 11.38
CA ALA A 138 -15.70 -4.80 12.10
C ALA A 138 -15.07 -3.75 13.03
#